data_AF-B2CKS2-F1
#
_entry.id   AF-B2CKS2-F1
#
_cell.length_a   1.000
_cell.length_b   1.000
_cell.length_c   1.000
_cell.angle_alpha   90.00
_cell.angle_beta   90.00
_cell.angle_gamma   90.00
#
_symmetry.space_group_name_H-M   'P 1'
#
loop_
_entity.id
_entity.type
_entity.pdbx_description
1 polymer ?
#
loop_
_entity_poly.entity_id
_entity_poly.type
_entity_poly.pdbx_seq_one_letter_code
_entity_poly.pdbx_strand_id
1 'polypeptide(L)'
;MTFHTVEKIGGTSMSDYVAVRDNIILKPVHRQDLYRRIFVVSAYGGITDMLLEHKKNGQAGIYGQFANSVNDDGWKASLVALKQEMFAINANIFDTAETIKKADAFIGERLYDTECCLADLQRLCQHGHFSLDAHLSTVREMLASIGEAHSAWNTVQLLQQDGINAVFVDLTGWQTDKHMTLDERIKKAFAEIDLSRQLPIATGYAHSIDGLM
;
A
#
# COMPACT_ATOMS: atom_id res chain seq x y z
N MET A 1 -9.58 -30.62 -3.84
CA MET A 1 -9.35 -29.22 -3.46
C MET A 1 -7.86 -28.96 -3.47
N THR A 2 -7.40 -27.98 -4.24
CA THR A 2 -6.03 -27.49 -4.18
C THR A 2 -5.90 -26.58 -2.96
N PHE A 3 -5.18 -27.05 -1.93
CA PHE A 3 -4.93 -26.30 -0.71
C PHE A 3 -3.91 -25.17 -0.95
N HIS A 4 -4.19 -23.98 -0.42
CA HIS A 4 -3.30 -22.81 -0.38
C HIS A 4 -3.38 -22.15 1.00
N THR A 5 -2.39 -21.34 1.35
CA THR A 5 -2.39 -20.52 2.59
C THR A 5 -2.43 -19.03 2.27
N VAL A 6 -2.96 -18.26 3.22
CA VAL A 6 -2.87 -16.79 3.22
C VAL A 6 -2.14 -16.39 4.49
N GLU A 7 -1.03 -15.68 4.35
CA GLU A 7 -0.10 -15.36 5.44
C GLU A 7 0.09 -13.85 5.51
N LYS A 8 0.10 -13.29 6.74
CA LYS A 8 0.19 -11.85 6.94
C LYS A 8 1.56 -11.46 7.47
N ILE A 9 2.19 -10.45 6.86
CA ILE A 9 3.45 -9.87 7.31
C ILE A 9 3.20 -8.46 7.88
N GLY A 10 3.63 -8.24 9.13
CA GLY A 10 3.43 -6.96 9.83
C GLY A 10 4.45 -5.90 9.43
N GLY A 11 4.11 -4.62 9.65
CA GLY A 11 4.91 -3.50 9.15
C GLY A 11 6.33 -3.41 9.70
N THR A 12 6.56 -3.79 10.95
CA THR A 12 7.93 -3.88 11.51
C THR A 12 8.77 -4.92 10.80
N SER A 13 8.16 -6.04 10.40
CA SER A 13 8.86 -7.08 9.62
C SER A 13 9.16 -6.61 8.21
N MET A 14 8.28 -5.81 7.59
CA MET A 14 8.48 -5.30 6.23
C MET A 14 9.72 -4.41 6.10
N SER A 15 10.16 -3.77 7.18
CA SER A 15 11.38 -2.94 7.19
C SER A 15 12.68 -3.76 7.10
N ASP A 16 12.63 -5.09 7.18
CA ASP A 16 13.78 -5.99 7.01
C ASP A 16 13.47 -7.06 5.96
N TYR A 17 13.71 -6.72 4.68
CA TYR A 17 13.47 -7.62 3.56
C TYR A 17 14.24 -8.94 3.69
N VAL A 18 15.52 -8.88 4.09
CA VAL A 18 16.37 -10.08 4.19
C VAL A 18 15.79 -11.03 5.23
N ALA A 19 15.39 -10.53 6.40
CA ALA A 19 14.76 -11.36 7.41
C ALA A 19 13.43 -11.96 6.95
N VAL A 20 12.59 -11.19 6.25
CA VAL A 20 11.33 -11.68 5.67
C VAL A 20 11.60 -12.77 4.63
N ARG A 21 12.50 -12.52 3.69
CA ARG A 21 12.86 -13.48 2.64
C ARG A 21 13.37 -14.78 3.25
N ASP A 22 14.37 -14.71 4.12
CA ASP A 22 15.09 -15.88 4.60
C ASP A 22 14.30 -16.69 5.63
N ASN A 23 13.39 -16.05 6.39
CA ASN A 23 12.69 -16.70 7.49
C ASN A 23 11.20 -16.94 7.27
N ILE A 24 10.57 -16.23 6.33
CA ILE A 24 9.13 -16.36 6.06
C ILE A 24 8.92 -16.93 4.66
N ILE A 25 9.55 -16.33 3.65
CA ILE A 25 9.36 -16.73 2.25
C ILE A 25 10.05 -18.08 1.98
N LEU A 26 11.36 -18.17 2.24
CA LEU A 26 12.20 -19.34 1.94
C LEU A 26 12.14 -20.45 2.99
N LYS A 27 11.47 -20.23 4.13
CA LYS A 27 11.26 -21.24 5.19
C LYS A 27 9.77 -21.54 5.39
N PRO A 28 9.15 -22.32 4.49
CA PRO A 28 7.72 -22.59 4.59
C PRO A 28 7.39 -23.52 5.77
N VAL A 29 6.31 -23.22 6.50
CA VAL A 29 5.91 -23.88 7.75
C VAL A 29 5.12 -25.19 7.51
N HIS A 30 4.30 -25.23 6.46
CA HIS A 30 3.32 -26.32 6.24
C HIS A 30 3.68 -27.26 5.08
N ARG A 31 4.49 -26.83 4.11
CA ARG A 31 4.94 -27.63 2.96
C ARG A 31 6.35 -27.20 2.60
N GLN A 32 7.18 -28.08 2.09
CA GLN A 32 8.50 -27.71 1.52
C GLN A 32 8.40 -26.94 0.19
N ASP A 33 7.24 -26.33 -0.12
CA ASP A 33 6.97 -25.66 -1.39
C ASP A 33 6.84 -24.15 -1.14
N LEU A 34 7.53 -23.37 -1.97
CA LEU A 34 7.52 -21.91 -1.95
C LEU A 34 6.17 -21.35 -2.42
N TYR A 35 5.48 -22.07 -3.31
CA TYR A 35 4.23 -21.65 -3.93
C TYR A 35 3.00 -22.15 -3.17
N ARG A 36 1.81 -21.83 -3.70
CA ARG A 36 0.48 -22.06 -3.08
C ARG A 36 0.31 -21.29 -1.77
N ARG A 37 0.97 -20.14 -1.70
CA ARG A 37 0.95 -19.21 -0.57
C ARG A 37 0.65 -17.83 -1.12
N ILE A 38 -0.15 -17.07 -0.39
CA ILE A 38 -0.46 -15.66 -0.67
C ILE A 38 0.03 -14.88 0.54
N PHE A 39 0.83 -13.84 0.31
CA PHE A 39 1.27 -12.96 1.38
C PHE A 39 0.52 -11.64 1.34
N VAL A 40 -0.09 -11.28 2.46
CA VAL A 40 -0.72 -9.99 2.68
C VAL A 40 0.24 -9.14 3.51
N VAL A 41 0.66 -8.00 3.00
CA VAL A 41 1.69 -7.17 3.65
C VAL A 41 1.11 -5.85 4.15
N SER A 42 1.58 -5.44 5.32
CA SER A 42 1.36 -4.07 5.83
C SER A 42 2.39 -3.11 5.26
N ALA A 43 2.12 -1.80 5.38
CA ALA A 43 3.11 -0.77 5.04
C ALA A 43 4.40 -0.90 5.86
N TYR A 44 5.50 -0.33 5.36
CA TYR A 44 6.73 -0.19 6.13
C TYR A 44 6.49 0.52 7.47
N GLY A 45 7.28 0.18 8.49
CA GLY A 45 7.19 0.81 9.81
C GLY A 45 7.23 2.34 9.73
N GLY A 46 6.30 3.02 10.41
CA GLY A 46 6.21 4.49 10.43
C GLY A 46 5.39 5.11 9.29
N ILE A 47 5.27 4.46 8.14
CA ILE A 47 4.57 5.02 6.97
C ILE A 47 3.07 5.26 7.25
N THR A 48 2.38 4.29 7.86
CA THR A 48 0.96 4.47 8.22
C THR A 48 0.74 5.62 9.21
N ASP A 49 1.69 5.85 10.11
CA ASP A 49 1.61 6.94 11.10
C ASP A 49 1.73 8.30 10.40
N MET A 50 2.63 8.44 9.42
CA MET A 50 2.76 9.66 8.59
C MET A 50 1.51 9.91 7.73
N LEU A 51 0.91 8.85 7.20
CA LEU A 51 -0.31 8.94 6.38
C LEU A 51 -1.54 9.33 7.22
N LEU A 52 -1.70 8.75 8.41
CA LEU A 52 -2.93 8.84 9.19
C LEU A 52 -2.78 9.69 10.46
N GLU A 53 -2.23 9.08 11.51
CA GLU A 53 -2.00 9.67 12.82
C GLU A 53 -0.98 8.80 13.57
N HIS A 54 -0.03 9.43 14.25
CA HIS A 54 0.89 8.71 15.12
C HIS A 54 0.15 8.17 16.36
N LYS A 55 0.01 6.85 16.42
CA LYS A 55 -0.66 6.15 17.53
C LYS A 55 -0.06 6.42 18.92
N LYS A 56 1.21 6.84 18.99
CA LYS A 56 1.97 6.99 20.26
C LYS A 56 1.96 8.40 20.83
N ASN A 57 2.02 9.43 19.99
CA ASN A 57 2.14 10.82 20.42
C ASN A 57 0.96 11.70 19.96
N GLY A 58 -0.01 11.14 19.22
CA GLY A 58 -1.19 11.86 18.74
C GLY A 58 -0.86 12.90 17.66
N GLN A 59 0.36 12.89 17.11
CA GLN A 59 0.73 13.82 16.05
C GLN A 59 -0.06 13.49 14.78
N ALA A 60 -0.74 14.50 14.25
CA ALA A 60 -1.54 14.37 13.04
C ALA A 60 -0.65 14.06 11.83
N GLY A 61 -0.93 12.93 11.17
CA GLY A 61 -0.42 12.64 9.83
C GLY A 61 -1.18 13.44 8.77
N ILE A 62 -0.97 13.09 7.49
CA ILE A 62 -1.60 13.78 6.35
C ILE A 62 -3.12 13.82 6.51
N TYR A 63 -3.74 12.69 6.86
CA TYR A 63 -5.18 12.60 7.11
C TYR A 63 -5.63 13.57 8.21
N GLY A 64 -4.96 13.55 9.37
CA GLY A 64 -5.33 14.39 10.50
C GLY A 64 -5.18 15.88 10.19
N GLN A 65 -4.15 16.26 9.44
CA GLN A 65 -3.97 17.65 9.01
C GLN A 65 -5.02 18.09 7.99
N PHE A 66 -5.34 17.22 7.04
CA PHE A 66 -6.35 17.47 6.03
C PHE A 66 -7.76 17.60 6.65
N ALA A 67 -8.11 16.71 7.59
CA ALA A 67 -9.41 16.69 8.24
C ALA A 67 -9.66 17.92 9.14
N ASN A 68 -8.61 18.42 9.81
CA ASN A 68 -8.74 19.49 10.79
C ASN A 68 -8.56 20.90 10.19
N SER A 69 -8.05 21.03 8.97
CA SER A 69 -7.61 22.32 8.43
C SER A 69 -7.96 22.50 6.95
N VAL A 70 -9.25 22.63 6.62
CA VAL A 70 -9.74 22.85 5.24
C VAL A 70 -9.14 24.10 4.56
N ASN A 71 -8.68 25.07 5.35
CA ASN A 71 -8.07 26.32 4.88
C ASN A 71 -6.54 26.36 5.02
N ASP A 72 -5.90 25.26 5.44
CA ASP A 72 -4.45 25.17 5.61
C ASP A 72 -3.87 24.15 4.64
N ASP A 73 -2.68 24.46 4.14
CA ASP A 73 -1.90 23.64 3.22
C ASP A 73 -0.87 22.76 3.96
N GLY A 74 -0.94 22.67 5.30
CA GLY A 74 -0.03 21.86 6.12
C GLY A 74 0.11 20.40 5.66
N TRP A 75 -0.98 19.79 5.16
CA TRP A 75 -0.97 18.43 4.62
C TRP A 75 -0.05 18.28 3.39
N LYS A 76 0.17 19.34 2.60
CA LYS A 76 1.07 19.33 1.44
C LYS A 76 2.52 19.16 1.86
N ALA A 77 2.94 19.87 2.90
CA ALA A 77 4.28 19.73 3.46
C ALA A 77 4.50 18.31 4.02
N SER A 78 3.50 17.73 4.69
CA SER A 78 3.55 16.35 5.17
C SER A 78 3.60 15.33 4.02
N LEU A 79 2.91 15.58 2.90
CA LEU A 79 2.98 14.73 1.72
C LEU A 79 4.37 14.77 1.05
N VAL A 80 5.02 15.94 1.02
CA VAL A 80 6.42 16.06 0.58
C VAL A 80 7.36 15.28 1.50
N ALA A 81 7.18 15.38 2.82
CA ALA A 81 7.98 14.62 3.79
C ALA A 81 7.76 13.10 3.64
N LEU A 82 6.53 12.65 3.44
CA LEU A 82 6.22 11.25 3.17
C LEU A 82 6.90 10.76 1.89
N LYS A 83 6.85 11.55 0.81
CA LYS A 83 7.52 11.21 -0.45
C LYS A 83 9.02 11.02 -0.26
N GLN A 84 9.66 11.91 0.48
CA GLN A 84 11.09 11.80 0.80
C GLN A 84 11.40 10.53 1.59
N GLU A 85 10.58 10.20 2.60
CA GLU A 85 10.75 8.99 3.39
C GLU A 85 10.57 7.71 2.55
N MET A 86 9.54 7.66 1.70
CA MET A 86 9.31 6.52 0.80
C MET A 86 10.44 6.31 -0.21
N PHE A 87 11.00 7.41 -0.73
CA PHE A 87 12.17 7.35 -1.63
C PHE A 87 13.44 6.94 -0.87
N ALA A 88 13.61 7.38 0.37
CA ALA A 88 14.71 6.94 1.23
C ALA A 88 14.65 5.43 1.50
N ILE A 89 13.44 4.88 1.75
CA ILE A 89 13.23 3.44 1.86
C ILE A 89 13.64 2.73 0.57
N ASN A 90 13.20 3.22 -0.60
CA ASN A 90 13.58 2.63 -1.90
C ASN A 90 15.10 2.63 -2.09
N ALA A 91 15.76 3.75 -1.81
CA ALA A 91 17.21 3.87 -1.91
C ALA A 91 17.98 2.96 -0.94
N ASN A 92 17.37 2.60 0.19
CA ASN A 92 17.98 1.72 1.19
C ASN A 92 17.82 0.23 0.86
N ILE A 93 16.72 -0.17 0.21
CA ILE A 93 16.41 -1.60 -0.04
C ILE A 93 16.83 -2.09 -1.42
N PHE A 94 17.02 -1.21 -2.40
CA PHE A 94 17.40 -1.57 -3.77
C PHE A 94 18.86 -1.20 -4.07
N ASP A 95 19.57 -2.11 -4.72
CA ASP A 95 21.02 -1.97 -4.95
C ASP A 95 21.39 -1.16 -6.22
N THR A 96 20.44 -0.92 -7.13
CA THR A 96 20.73 -0.29 -8.43
C THR A 96 19.92 0.98 -8.67
N ALA A 97 20.51 1.96 -9.34
CA ALA A 97 19.83 3.20 -9.72
C ALA A 97 18.60 2.95 -10.61
N GLU A 98 18.62 1.91 -11.45
CA GLU A 98 17.48 1.57 -12.29
C GLU A 98 16.28 1.09 -11.46
N THR A 99 16.52 0.21 -10.49
CA THR A 99 15.46 -0.36 -9.65
C THR A 99 14.91 0.68 -8.66
N ILE A 100 15.77 1.53 -8.10
CA ILE A 100 15.36 2.69 -7.30
C ILE A 100 14.45 3.60 -8.14
N LYS A 101 14.86 3.96 -9.36
CA LYS A 101 14.05 4.83 -10.23
C LYS A 101 12.68 4.23 -10.57
N LYS A 102 12.59 2.91 -10.78
CA LYS A 102 11.31 2.23 -11.00
C LYS A 102 10.41 2.27 -9.76
N ALA A 103 10.99 2.03 -8.58
CA ALA A 103 10.27 2.10 -7.31
C ALA A 103 9.77 3.51 -7.01
N ASP A 104 10.61 4.52 -7.23
CA ASP A 104 10.28 5.94 -7.05
C ASP A 104 9.20 6.39 -8.04
N ALA A 105 9.24 5.92 -9.29
CA ALA A 105 8.21 6.19 -10.27
C ALA A 105 6.86 5.60 -9.85
N PHE A 106 6.84 4.31 -9.45
CA PHE A 106 5.63 3.62 -9.00
C PHE A 106 4.94 4.34 -7.83
N ILE A 107 5.69 4.64 -6.76
CA ILE A 107 5.08 5.28 -5.59
C ILE A 107 4.86 6.79 -5.81
N GLY A 108 5.72 7.43 -6.61
CA GLY A 108 5.62 8.84 -6.96
C GLY A 108 4.35 9.18 -7.74
N GLU A 109 3.90 8.31 -8.64
CA GLU A 109 2.62 8.45 -9.35
C GLU A 109 1.44 8.48 -8.38
N ARG A 110 1.35 7.50 -7.46
CA ARG A 110 0.28 7.45 -6.46
C ARG A 110 0.26 8.66 -5.52
N LEU A 111 1.44 9.12 -5.11
CA LEU A 111 1.57 10.31 -4.25
C LEU A 111 1.12 11.57 -5.00
N TYR A 112 1.40 11.67 -6.30
CA TYR A 112 0.93 12.77 -7.13
C TYR A 112 -0.59 12.74 -7.30
N ASP A 113 -1.17 11.59 -7.63
CA ASP A 113 -2.62 11.40 -7.74
C ASP A 113 -3.32 11.77 -6.42
N THR A 114 -2.71 11.39 -5.29
CA THR A 114 -3.19 11.75 -3.94
C THR A 114 -3.18 13.26 -3.72
N GLU A 115 -2.09 13.93 -4.10
CA GLU A 115 -1.97 15.39 -3.99
C GLU A 115 -3.09 16.09 -4.78
N CYS A 116 -3.30 15.66 -6.03
CA CYS A 116 -4.37 16.18 -6.88
C CYS A 116 -5.75 15.94 -6.25
N CYS A 117 -6.03 14.72 -5.78
CA CYS A 117 -7.30 14.36 -5.17
C CYS A 117 -7.60 15.21 -3.92
N LEU A 118 -6.63 15.34 -3.01
CA LEU A 118 -6.79 16.13 -1.79
C LEU A 118 -6.98 17.63 -2.11
N ALA A 119 -6.24 18.17 -3.07
CA ALA A 119 -6.39 19.56 -3.52
C ALA A 119 -7.78 19.83 -4.13
N ASP A 120 -8.31 18.87 -4.92
CA ASP A 120 -9.64 18.96 -5.51
C ASP A 120 -10.74 18.93 -4.44
N LEU A 121 -10.63 18.01 -3.48
CA LEU A 121 -11.56 17.94 -2.34
C LEU A 121 -11.53 19.22 -1.49
N GLN A 122 -10.34 19.76 -1.20
CA GLN A 122 -10.18 21.02 -0.46
C GLN A 122 -10.88 22.17 -1.18
N ARG A 123 -10.70 22.28 -2.49
CA ARG A 123 -11.35 23.30 -3.33
C ARG A 123 -12.87 23.15 -3.38
N LEU A 124 -13.41 21.93 -3.45
CA LEU A 124 -14.85 21.69 -3.40
C LEU A 124 -15.46 22.12 -2.06
N CYS A 125 -14.76 21.86 -0.95
CA CYS A 125 -15.22 22.24 0.39
C CYS A 125 -15.29 23.76 0.60
N GLN A 126 -14.45 24.54 -0.10
CA GLN A 126 -14.48 26.01 -0.02
C GLN A 126 -15.76 26.64 -0.62
N HIS A 127 -16.49 25.91 -1.46
CA HIS A 127 -17.73 26.40 -2.10
C HIS A 127 -19.00 26.14 -1.26
N GLY A 128 -18.88 25.74 0.01
CA GLY A 128 -19.92 25.81 1.04
C GLY A 128 -21.09 24.81 0.94
N HIS A 129 -21.26 24.14 -0.21
CA HIS A 129 -22.29 23.12 -0.42
C HIS A 129 -21.81 21.68 -0.21
N PHE A 130 -20.53 21.49 0.13
CA PHE A 130 -19.89 20.18 0.23
C PHE A 130 -19.44 19.92 1.67
N SER A 131 -19.89 18.81 2.26
CA SER A 131 -19.48 18.39 3.60
C SER A 131 -18.26 17.48 3.51
N LEU A 132 -17.14 17.94 4.07
CA LEU A 132 -15.89 17.17 4.10
C LEU A 132 -16.03 15.85 4.87
N ASP A 133 -16.83 15.84 5.95
CA ASP A 133 -17.03 14.68 6.83
C ASP A 133 -17.53 13.44 6.08
N ALA A 134 -18.35 13.64 5.04
CA ALA A 134 -18.87 12.54 4.22
C ALA A 134 -17.79 11.81 3.41
N HIS A 135 -16.62 12.42 3.23
CA HIS A 135 -15.53 11.91 2.39
C HIS A 135 -14.27 11.54 3.19
N LEU A 136 -14.19 11.90 4.47
CA LEU A 136 -13.01 11.66 5.29
C LEU A 136 -12.69 10.16 5.45
N SER A 137 -13.70 9.29 5.53
CA SER A 137 -13.46 7.84 5.55
C SER A 137 -12.72 7.39 4.28
N THR A 138 -13.20 7.79 3.10
CA THR A 138 -12.58 7.47 1.81
C THR A 138 -11.17 8.06 1.67
N VAL A 139 -10.92 9.25 2.22
CA VAL A 139 -9.57 9.84 2.23
C VAL A 139 -8.61 9.05 3.12
N ARG A 140 -9.04 8.69 4.34
CA ARG A 140 -8.25 7.86 5.27
C ARG A 140 -7.85 6.55 4.62
N GLU A 141 -8.84 5.94 3.97
CA GLU A 141 -8.76 4.72 3.21
C GLU A 141 -7.76 4.79 2.04
N MET A 142 -7.91 5.79 1.18
CA MET A 142 -6.97 6.06 0.08
C MET A 142 -5.54 6.22 0.60
N LEU A 143 -5.34 7.05 1.63
CA LEU A 143 -4.03 7.29 2.21
C LEU A 143 -3.40 6.01 2.75
N ALA A 144 -4.14 5.24 3.55
CA ALA A 144 -3.64 4.01 4.14
C ALA A 144 -3.20 2.98 3.08
N SER A 145 -3.90 2.92 1.95
CA SER A 145 -3.61 2.00 0.85
C SER A 145 -2.25 2.24 0.17
N ILE A 146 -1.78 3.49 0.16
CA ILE A 146 -0.52 3.90 -0.49
C ILE A 146 0.68 3.20 0.17
N GLY A 147 0.71 3.17 1.50
CA GLY A 147 1.82 2.57 2.25
C GLY A 147 1.94 1.06 2.00
N GLU A 148 0.82 0.37 1.87
CA GLU A 148 0.82 -1.06 1.59
C GLU A 148 1.18 -1.38 0.15
N ALA A 149 0.63 -0.61 -0.81
CA ALA A 149 1.00 -0.72 -2.21
C ALA A 149 2.53 -0.55 -2.40
N HIS A 150 3.14 0.40 -1.71
CA HIS A 150 4.59 0.61 -1.71
C HIS A 150 5.35 -0.64 -1.24
N SER A 151 5.01 -1.16 -0.07
CA SER A 151 5.69 -2.32 0.51
C SER A 151 5.48 -3.61 -0.31
N ALA A 152 4.27 -3.83 -0.83
CA ALA A 152 3.92 -4.99 -1.62
C ALA A 152 4.64 -5.00 -2.97
N TRP A 153 4.61 -3.87 -3.68
CA TRP A 153 5.29 -3.74 -4.97
C TRP A 153 6.80 -3.92 -4.82
N ASN A 154 7.41 -3.27 -3.83
CA ASN A 154 8.85 -3.39 -3.56
C ASN A 154 9.24 -4.84 -3.24
N THR A 155 8.47 -5.52 -2.41
CA THR A 155 8.71 -6.93 -2.05
C THR A 155 8.68 -7.82 -3.30
N VAL A 156 7.75 -7.59 -4.22
CA VAL A 156 7.68 -8.34 -5.47
C VAL A 156 8.92 -8.11 -6.32
N GLN A 157 9.37 -6.86 -6.46
CA GLN A 157 10.57 -6.56 -7.24
C GLN A 157 11.82 -7.22 -6.65
N LEU A 158 11.99 -7.16 -5.32
CA LEU A 158 13.12 -7.78 -4.64
C LEU A 158 13.08 -9.32 -4.76
N LEU A 159 11.91 -9.93 -4.60
CA LEU A 159 11.74 -11.38 -4.79
C LEU A 159 12.05 -11.80 -6.23
N GLN A 160 11.64 -11.01 -7.22
CA GLN A 160 11.94 -11.26 -8.63
C GLN A 160 13.44 -11.16 -8.92
N GLN A 161 14.15 -10.22 -8.30
CA GLN A 161 15.61 -10.13 -8.36
C GLN A 161 16.29 -11.38 -7.77
N ASP A 162 15.71 -11.93 -6.70
CA ASP A 162 16.15 -13.17 -6.07
C ASP A 162 15.71 -14.44 -6.83
N GLY A 163 15.11 -14.30 -8.02
CA GLY A 163 14.70 -15.42 -8.88
C GLY A 163 13.38 -16.10 -8.48
N ILE A 164 12.60 -15.48 -7.59
CA ILE A 164 11.28 -15.96 -7.19
C ILE A 164 10.22 -15.36 -8.09
N ASN A 165 9.31 -16.19 -8.61
CA ASN A 165 8.21 -15.75 -9.47
C ASN A 165 7.08 -15.09 -8.65
N ALA A 166 7.39 -13.95 -8.04
CA ALA A 166 6.44 -13.16 -7.26
C ALA A 166 5.55 -12.30 -8.17
N VAL A 167 4.30 -12.09 -7.75
CA VAL A 167 3.33 -11.28 -8.49
C VAL A 167 2.71 -10.26 -7.54
N PHE A 168 2.68 -9.00 -7.96
CA PHE A 168 2.03 -7.93 -7.21
C PHE A 168 0.52 -8.01 -7.40
N VAL A 169 -0.21 -8.09 -6.30
CA VAL A 169 -1.67 -8.12 -6.28
C VAL A 169 -2.18 -6.85 -5.61
N ASP A 170 -2.58 -5.89 -6.44
CA ASP A 170 -3.14 -4.65 -5.97
C ASP A 170 -4.64 -4.77 -5.67
N LEU A 171 -5.00 -4.81 -4.38
CA LEU A 171 -6.40 -4.82 -3.95
C LEU A 171 -6.90 -3.40 -3.61
N THR A 172 -6.04 -2.38 -3.68
CA THR A 172 -6.41 -1.00 -3.32
C THR A 172 -7.45 -0.39 -4.26
N GLY A 173 -7.57 -0.93 -5.49
CA GLY A 173 -8.50 -0.41 -6.49
C GLY A 173 -8.09 0.92 -7.11
N TRP A 174 -6.82 1.32 -6.97
CA TRP A 174 -6.28 2.61 -7.40
C TRP A 174 -6.67 3.05 -8.82
N GLN A 175 -6.71 2.11 -9.76
CA GLN A 175 -7.01 2.36 -11.18
C GLN A 175 -8.39 1.85 -11.61
N THR A 176 -9.30 1.54 -10.68
CA THR A 176 -10.61 0.94 -11.01
C THR A 176 -11.75 1.92 -10.83
N ASP A 177 -12.38 2.30 -11.93
CA ASP A 177 -13.59 3.13 -11.97
C ASP A 177 -14.89 2.38 -11.60
N LYS A 178 -14.80 1.09 -11.28
CA LYS A 178 -15.95 0.22 -11.04
C LYS A 178 -16.13 -0.08 -9.56
N HIS A 179 -17.31 0.24 -9.06
CA HIS A 179 -17.86 -0.27 -7.82
C HIS A 179 -17.97 -1.81 -7.91
N MET A 180 -17.19 -2.51 -7.09
CA MET A 180 -17.17 -3.98 -7.02
C MET A 180 -17.14 -4.41 -5.54
N THR A 181 -17.76 -5.54 -5.23
CA THR A 181 -17.67 -6.15 -3.90
C THR A 181 -16.24 -6.63 -3.62
N LEU A 182 -15.90 -6.84 -2.35
CA LEU A 182 -14.60 -7.39 -1.96
C LEU A 182 -14.32 -8.73 -2.65
N ASP A 183 -15.29 -9.64 -2.64
CA ASP A 183 -15.19 -10.95 -3.28
C ASP A 183 -14.93 -10.85 -4.78
N GLU A 184 -15.61 -9.93 -5.47
CA GLU A 184 -15.39 -9.72 -6.91
C GLU A 184 -14.01 -9.16 -7.18
N ARG A 185 -13.51 -8.24 -6.33
CA ARG A 185 -12.15 -7.71 -6.47
C ARG A 185 -11.11 -8.82 -6.29
N ILE A 186 -11.24 -9.61 -5.23
CA ILE A 186 -10.32 -10.73 -4.96
C ILE A 186 -10.37 -11.71 -6.13
N LYS A 187 -11.56 -12.13 -6.56
CA LYS A 187 -11.71 -13.05 -7.71
C LYS A 187 -11.07 -12.50 -8.97
N LYS A 188 -11.28 -11.21 -9.27
CA LYS A 188 -10.69 -10.55 -10.44
C LYS A 188 -9.16 -10.45 -10.34
N ALA A 189 -8.64 -10.04 -9.19
CA ALA A 189 -7.20 -9.85 -8.99
C ALA A 189 -6.41 -11.18 -9.05
N PHE A 190 -7.04 -12.29 -8.65
CA PHE A 190 -6.42 -13.61 -8.68
C PHE A 190 -6.82 -14.47 -9.89
N ALA A 191 -7.66 -13.98 -10.81
CA ALA A 191 -8.22 -14.78 -11.91
C ALA A 191 -7.14 -15.40 -12.82
N GLU A 192 -6.05 -14.67 -13.06
CA GLU A 192 -4.97 -15.08 -13.97
C GLU A 192 -3.71 -15.56 -13.24
N ILE A 193 -3.78 -15.76 -11.92
CA ILE A 193 -2.64 -16.16 -11.09
C ILE A 193 -2.61 -17.67 -10.89
N ASP A 194 -1.56 -18.33 -11.37
CA ASP A 194 -1.28 -19.73 -11.10
C ASP A 194 -0.51 -19.88 -9.79
N LEU A 195 -1.25 -20.11 -8.69
CA LEU A 195 -0.68 -20.33 -7.36
C LEU A 195 0.27 -21.54 -7.29
N SER A 196 0.33 -22.43 -8.27
CA SER A 196 1.32 -23.51 -8.27
C SER A 196 2.71 -23.08 -8.74
N ARG A 197 2.82 -21.89 -9.33
CA ARG A 197 4.06 -21.38 -9.94
C ARG A 197 4.35 -19.91 -9.62
N GLN A 198 3.39 -19.20 -9.07
CA GLN A 198 3.48 -17.78 -8.73
C GLN A 198 3.28 -17.58 -7.23
N LEU A 199 3.97 -16.58 -6.67
CA LEU A 199 3.88 -16.17 -5.27
C LEU A 199 3.25 -14.78 -5.16
N PRO A 200 1.94 -14.69 -4.91
CA PRO A 200 1.27 -13.40 -4.79
C PRO A 200 1.66 -12.65 -3.52
N ILE A 201 1.99 -11.36 -3.69
CA ILE A 201 2.14 -10.39 -2.60
C ILE A 201 1.03 -9.35 -2.78
N ALA A 202 0.05 -9.40 -1.88
CA ALA A 202 -1.13 -8.58 -1.90
C ALA A 202 -1.07 -7.44 -0.87
N THR A 203 -1.70 -6.32 -1.20
CA THR A 203 -2.00 -5.27 -0.22
C THR A 203 -2.98 -5.79 0.84
N GLY A 204 -2.88 -5.28 2.07
CA GLY A 204 -3.80 -5.61 3.16
C GLY A 204 -5.17 -4.96 2.99
N TYR A 205 -5.16 -3.70 2.58
CA TYR A 205 -6.30 -2.88 2.24
C TYR A 205 -6.89 -3.32 0.91
N ALA A 206 -8.20 -3.58 0.94
CA ALA A 206 -8.99 -3.86 -0.26
C ALA A 206 -10.20 -2.92 -0.38
N HIS A 207 -10.33 -2.23 -1.52
CA HIS A 207 -11.46 -1.33 -1.77
C HIS A 207 -12.74 -2.08 -2.13
N SER A 208 -13.86 -1.83 -1.46
CA SER A 208 -15.14 -2.42 -1.82
C SER A 208 -16.26 -1.38 -1.84
N ILE A 209 -17.40 -1.74 -2.43
CA ILE A 209 -18.60 -0.90 -2.40
C ILE A 209 -19.10 -0.57 -0.98
N ASP A 210 -18.77 -1.42 -0.01
CA ASP A 210 -19.13 -1.23 1.40
C ASP A 210 -18.09 -0.37 2.15
N GLY A 211 -17.09 0.18 1.45
CA GLY A 211 -15.89 0.83 2.01
C GLY A 211 -14.65 -0.08 1.94
N LEU A 212 -13.55 0.33 2.55
CA LEU A 212 -12.36 -0.54 2.68
C LEU A 212 -12.51 -1.51 3.86
N MET A 213 -12.09 -2.76 3.62
CA MET A 213 -11.86 -3.78 4.66
C MET A 213 -10.37 -4.05 4.84
#